data_AF-A0A2H9KZ19-F1
#
_entry.id   AF-A0A2H9KZ19-F1
#
_cell.length_a   1.000
_cell.length_b   1.000
_cell.length_c   1.000
_cell.angle_alpha   90.00
_cell.angle_beta   90.00
_cell.angle_gamma   90.00
#
_symmetry.space_group_name_H-M   'P 1'
#
loop_
_entity.id
_entity.type
_entity.pdbx_description
1 polymer ?
#
loop_
_entity_poly.entity_id
_entity_poly.type
_entity_poly.pdbx_seq_one_letter_code
_entity_poly.pdbx_strand_id
1 'polypeptide(L)' 'MSAIKQGRVCLKIAGRDAGEKVVITKVVDENFVMVKSPKRKKERRCSIRHLEPTDVVVSS' A
#
# COMPACT_ATOMS: atom_id res chain seq x y z
N MET A 1 5.13 -12.69 11.47
CA MET A 1 4.11 -12.33 10.47
C MET A 1 4.68 -11.23 9.58
N SER A 2 4.84 -11.50 8.28
CA SER A 2 5.49 -10.56 7.34
C SER A 2 4.50 -9.43 7.02
N ALA A 3 4.58 -8.31 7.74
CA ALA A 3 3.55 -7.27 7.75
C ALA A 3 3.33 -6.55 6.41
N ILE A 4 4.32 -6.60 5.51
CA ILE A 4 4.32 -5.86 4.24
C ILE A 4 4.92 -6.77 3.16
N LYS A 5 4.06 -7.34 2.32
CA LYS A 5 4.44 -8.10 1.12
C LYS A 5 3.60 -7.63 -0.07
N GLN A 6 4.11 -7.86 -1.27
CA GLN A 6 3.35 -7.65 -2.51
C GLN A 6 1.98 -8.35 -2.42
N GLY A 7 0.91 -7.67 -2.84
CA GLY A 7 -0.46 -8.15 -2.74
C GLY A 7 -1.16 -7.84 -1.41
N ARG A 8 -0.47 -7.24 -0.43
CA ARG A 8 -1.10 -6.76 0.82
C ARG A 8 -1.90 -5.49 0.56
N VAL A 9 -3.10 -5.43 1.13
CA VAL A 9 -3.95 -4.24 1.11
C VAL A 9 -3.63 -3.39 2.33
N CYS A 10 -3.38 -2.11 2.08
CA CYS A 10 -3.17 -1.11 3.11
C CYS A 10 -4.22 0.00 2.96
N LEU A 11 -4.62 0.58 4.07
CA LEU A 11 -5.34 1.84 4.07
C LEU A 11 -4.31 2.96 4.14
N LYS A 12 -4.45 3.98 3.29
CA LYS A 12 -3.63 5.17 3.42
C LYS A 12 -4.23 6.09 4.47
N ILE A 13 -3.50 6.36 5.54
CA ILE A 13 -4.00 7.21 6.65
C ILE A 13 -3.77 8.70 6.39
N ALA A 14 -2.79 9.06 5.56
CA ALA A 14 -2.37 10.44 5.37
C ALA A 14 -2.06 10.81 3.91
N GLY A 15 -2.32 12.08 3.57
CA GLY A 15 -2.04 12.68 2.26
C GLY A 15 -3.27 12.77 1.34
N ARG A 16 -3.04 13.03 0.04
CA ARG A 16 -4.11 13.28 -0.95
C ARG A 16 -5.03 12.08 -1.23
N ASP A 17 -4.61 10.88 -0.85
CA ASP A 17 -5.40 9.64 -1.04
C ASP A 17 -5.73 9.02 0.33
N ALA A 18 -5.77 9.83 1.39
CA ALA A 18 -6.15 9.37 2.74
C ALA A 18 -7.57 8.80 2.73
N GLY A 19 -7.76 7.68 3.44
CA GLY A 19 -9.01 6.92 3.47
C GLY A 19 -9.19 5.92 2.32
N GLU A 20 -8.24 5.85 1.37
CA GLU A 20 -8.31 4.86 0.30
C GLU A 20 -7.58 3.57 0.61
N LYS A 21 -8.17 2.47 0.15
CA LYS A 21 -7.50 1.17 0.09
C LYS A 21 -6.54 1.16 -1.10
N VAL A 22 -5.30 0.81 -0.83
CA VAL A 22 -4.24 0.66 -1.81
C VAL A 22 -3.62 -0.71 -1.70
N VAL A 23 -3.13 -1.24 -2.81
CA VAL A 23 -2.46 -2.54 -2.86
C VAL A 23 -0.98 -2.30 -3.07
N ILE A 24 -0.14 -2.98 -2.29
CA ILE A 24 1.31 -2.95 -2.48
C ILE A 24 1.66 -3.78 -3.70
N THR A 25 2.21 -3.14 -4.73
CA THR A 25 2.67 -3.80 -5.95
C THR A 25 4.12 -4.22 -5.86
N LYS A 26 4.97 -3.40 -5.22
CA LYS A 26 6.39 -3.68 -5.08
C LYS A 26 6.94 -3.06 -3.81
N VAL A 27 7.85 -3.76 -3.14
CA VAL A 27 8.64 -3.17 -2.04
C VAL A 27 9.92 -2.61 -2.66
N VAL A 28 10.18 -1.32 -2.45
CA VAL A 28 11.38 -0.65 -2.96
C VAL A 28 12.47 -0.74 -1.91
N ASP A 29 12.13 -0.30 -0.69
CA ASP A 29 13.00 -0.29 0.49
C ASP A 29 12.17 -0.68 1.73
N GLU A 30 12.83 -0.83 2.87
CA GLU A 30 12.17 -1.08 4.16
C GLU A 30 11.24 0.04 4.63
N ASN A 31 11.43 1.26 4.11
CA ASN A 31 10.61 2.44 4.44
C ASN A 31 9.63 2.84 3.32
N PHE A 32 9.84 2.34 2.11
CA PHE A 32 9.13 2.79 0.91
C PHE A 32 8.61 1.62 0.07
N VAL A 33 7.34 1.72 -0.29
CA VAL A 33 6.66 0.74 -1.13
C VAL A 33 6.01 1.44 -2.32
N MET A 34 5.93 0.72 -3.44
CA MET A 34 5.07 1.08 -4.55
C MET A 34 3.66 0.57 -4.26
N VAL A 35 2.71 1.49 -4.30
CA VAL A 35 1.30 1.20 -4.10
C VAL A 35 0.49 1.58 -5.32
N LYS A 36 -0.55 0.80 -5.57
CA LYS A 36 -1.55 1.05 -6.62
C LYS A 36 -2.92 1.27 -5.96
N SER A 37 -3.55 2.39 -6.31
CA SER A 37 -4.89 2.75 -5.85
C SER A 37 -5.89 2.49 -6.97
N PRO A 38 -7.13 2.07 -6.69
CA PRO A 38 -8.16 1.94 -7.73
C PRO A 38 -8.49 3.29 -8.38
N LYS A 39 -8.41 4.41 -7.64
CA LYS A 39 -8.62 5.75 -8.22
C LYS A 39 -7.52 6.19 -9.18
N ARG A 40 -6.34 5.58 -9.15
CA ARG A 40 -5.17 6.07 -9.89
C ARG A 40 -4.48 4.92 -10.61
N LYS A 41 -4.48 4.99 -11.95
CA LYS A 41 -3.89 3.95 -12.82
C LYS A 41 -2.37 3.78 -12.64
N LYS A 42 -1.64 4.82 -12.22
CA LYS A 42 -0.18 4.78 -12.03
C LYS A 42 0.19 4.43 -10.59
N GLU A 43 1.14 3.51 -10.45
CA GLU A 43 1.78 3.17 -9.19
C GLU A 43 2.59 4.34 -8.64
N ARG A 44 2.71 4.40 -7.32
CA ARG A 44 3.32 5.53 -6.61
C ARG A 44 4.19 5.04 -5.48
N ARG A 45 5.32 5.71 -5.28
CA ARG A 45 6.11 5.52 -4.07
C ARG A 45 5.35 6.14 -2.90
N CYS A 46 5.08 5.34 -1.88
CA CYS A 46 4.51 5.77 -0.62
C CYS A 46 5.37 5.28 0.52
N SER A 47 5.47 6.08 1.58
CA SER A 47 6.14 5.65 2.79
C SER A 47 5.22 4.71 3.57
N ILE A 48 5.80 3.65 4.11
CA ILE A 48 5.12 2.68 4.96
C ILE A 48 4.51 3.36 6.20
N ARG A 49 5.10 4.45 6.69
CA ARG A 49 4.57 5.22 7.83
C ARG A 49 3.17 5.79 7.62
N HIS A 50 2.76 5.97 6.37
CA HIS A 50 1.42 6.50 6.02
C HIS A 50 0.46 5.40 5.58
N LEU A 51 0.86 4.15 5.71
CA LEU A 51 0.08 2.98 5.33
C LEU A 51 -0.23 2.17 6.57
N GLU A 52 -1.51 1.95 6.80
CA GLU A 52 -2.01 1.05 7.83
C GLU A 52 -2.31 -0.31 7.17
N PRO A 53 -1.54 -1.37 7.48
CA PRO A 53 -1.77 -2.68 6.90
C PRO A 53 -3.11 -3.22 7.40
N THR A 54 -4.00 -3.57 6.47
CA THR A 54 -5.25 -4.25 6.82
C THR A 54 -5.04 -5.75 6.82
N ASP A 55 -5.88 -6.52 7.52
CA ASP A 55 -5.76 -7.99 7.56
C ASP A 55 -6.07 -8.70 6.24
N VAL A 56 -6.53 -7.95 5.24
CA VAL A 56 -6.83 -8.46 3.91
C VAL A 56 -5.55 -8.66 3.10
N VAL A 57 -5.29 -9.92 2.71
CA VAL A 57 -4.36 -10.27 1.65
C VAL A 57 -5.18 -10.58 0.40
N VAL A 58 -4.89 -9.91 -0.70
CA VAL A 58 -5.45 -10.30 -1.99
C VAL A 58 -4.49 -11.31 -2.60
N SER A 59 -4.82 -12.59 -2.48
CA SER A 59 -4.20 -13.68 -3.23
C SER A 59 -5.12 -14.01 -4.39
N SER A 60 -4.75 -13.56 -5.59
CA SER A 60 -5.32 -14.02 -6.86
C SER A 60 -4.34 -14.98 -7.50
#